data_AF-A0A5E4Q4Q0-F1
#
_entry.id   AF-A0A5E4Q4Q0-F1
#
_cell.length_a   1.000
_cell.length_b   1.000
_cell.length_c   1.000
_cell.angle_alpha   90.00
_cell.angle_beta   90.00
_cell.angle_gamma   90.00
#
_symmetry.space_group_name_H-M   'P 1'
#
loop_
_entity.id
_entity.type
_entity.pdbx_description
1 polymer ?
#
loop_
_entity_poly.entity_id
_entity_poly.type
_entity_poly.pdbx_seq_one_letter_code
_entity_poly.pdbx_strand_id
1 'polypeptide(L)'
;MIRQGSIDDINAHQFLKIANYEDTVRQLDIYYAIVKRQLLRFQSPITGLFPVLSSDLHVGSVRDSIYCAAAVWGLYQAYRRIDDDRGKSHELGQSTVKCMRGILECWIKQASRVEAFKTRQCAAHALHVKFHLTTGDPVLSDEEYHHLQIDVVSLYLIFLVQMITSGLQIIYTQDEVAFVQNLVYYVERAYRTPDYGMWERGSKYNDGKPEIHASSIGMAKAALEAINGCNLFGDKGASWSVVYVDIDAHNRNRSIFETMLPRESSSKKY
;
A
#
# COMPACT_ATOMS: atom_id res chain seq x y z
N MET A 1 3.67 -55.20 1.53
CA MET A 1 2.39 -55.23 0.80
C MET A 1 1.72 -53.88 1.01
N ILE A 2 1.88 -52.95 0.07
CA ILE A 2 1.29 -51.61 0.16
C ILE A 2 -0.20 -51.79 -0.13
N ARG A 3 -1.09 -51.46 0.83
CA ARG A 3 -2.54 -51.44 0.58
C ARG A 3 -2.82 -50.38 -0.48
N GLN A 4 -3.10 -50.81 -1.71
CA GLN A 4 -3.75 -49.97 -2.71
C GLN A 4 -5.15 -49.62 -2.17
N GLY A 5 -5.45 -48.32 -2.03
CA GLY A 5 -6.78 -47.86 -1.64
C GLY A 5 -7.83 -48.37 -2.64
N SER A 6 -9.04 -48.67 -2.16
CA SER A 6 -10.13 -49.12 -3.02
C SER A 6 -10.42 -48.08 -4.10
N ILE A 7 -10.84 -48.51 -5.29
CA ILE A 7 -11.28 -47.61 -6.37
C ILE A 7 -12.40 -46.67 -5.87
N ASP A 8 -13.24 -47.16 -4.95
CA ASP A 8 -14.30 -46.37 -4.31
C ASP A 8 -13.76 -45.26 -3.39
N ASP A 9 -12.67 -45.53 -2.66
CA ASP A 9 -12.01 -44.52 -1.80
C ASP A 9 -11.34 -43.43 -2.66
N ILE A 10 -10.75 -43.82 -3.79
CA ILE A 10 -10.13 -42.90 -4.76
C ILE A 10 -11.19 -42.00 -5.39
N ASN A 11 -12.32 -42.58 -5.81
CA ASN A 11 -13.46 -41.85 -6.36
C ASN A 11 -14.04 -40.88 -5.31
N ALA A 12 -14.30 -41.33 -4.08
CA ALA A 12 -14.83 -40.48 -3.01
C ALA A 12 -13.91 -39.30 -2.69
N HIS A 13 -12.59 -39.52 -2.64
CA HIS A 13 -11.60 -38.45 -2.46
C HIS A 13 -11.60 -37.46 -3.63
N GLN A 14 -11.77 -37.94 -4.86
CA GLN A 14 -11.85 -37.09 -6.04
C GLN A 14 -13.14 -36.25 -6.05
N PHE A 15 -14.29 -36.85 -5.71
CA PHE A 15 -15.55 -36.12 -5.54
C PHE A 15 -15.47 -35.05 -4.45
N LEU A 16 -14.88 -35.36 -3.28
CA LEU A 16 -14.66 -34.38 -2.21
C LEU A 16 -13.77 -33.21 -2.65
N LYS A 17 -12.71 -33.49 -3.42
CA LYS A 17 -11.85 -32.44 -4.00
C LYS A 17 -12.60 -31.56 -4.98
N ILE A 18 -13.41 -32.14 -5.86
CA ILE A 18 -14.22 -31.41 -6.84
C ILE A 18 -15.28 -30.55 -6.14
N ALA A 19 -16.02 -31.10 -5.19
CA ALA A 19 -17.02 -30.36 -4.42
C ALA A 19 -16.40 -29.19 -3.64
N ASN A 20 -15.25 -29.41 -3.01
CA ASN A 20 -14.52 -28.36 -2.30
C ASN A 20 -13.97 -27.27 -3.26
N TYR A 21 -13.58 -27.66 -4.47
CA TYR A 21 -13.19 -26.72 -5.51
C TYR A 21 -14.38 -25.85 -5.97
N GLU A 22 -15.53 -26.47 -6.25
CA GLU A 22 -16.75 -25.75 -6.64
C GLU A 22 -17.22 -24.77 -5.55
N ASP A 23 -17.20 -25.18 -4.28
CA ASP A 23 -17.53 -24.29 -3.16
C ASP A 23 -16.53 -23.14 -3.01
N THR A 24 -15.24 -23.40 -3.22
CA THR A 24 -14.21 -22.36 -3.22
C THR A 24 -14.46 -21.34 -4.32
N VAL A 25 -14.72 -21.79 -5.55
CA VAL A 25 -15.04 -20.90 -6.68
C VAL A 25 -16.30 -20.10 -6.40
N ARG A 26 -17.37 -20.73 -5.89
CA ARG A 26 -18.61 -20.04 -5.51
C ARG A 26 -18.36 -18.94 -4.47
N GLN A 27 -17.52 -19.21 -3.47
CA GLN A 27 -17.19 -18.23 -2.45
C GLN A 27 -16.36 -17.07 -3.02
N LEU A 28 -15.39 -17.35 -3.88
CA LEU A 28 -14.62 -16.32 -4.59
C LEU A 28 -15.51 -15.44 -5.48
N ASP A 29 -16.53 -16.01 -6.11
CA ASP A 29 -17.48 -15.28 -6.94
C ASP A 29 -18.34 -14.30 -6.13
N ILE A 30 -18.70 -14.68 -4.90
CA ILE A 30 -19.37 -13.77 -3.96
C ILE A 30 -18.46 -12.58 -3.61
N TYR A 31 -17.20 -12.84 -3.25
CA TYR A 31 -16.25 -11.78 -2.95
C TYR A 31 -15.95 -10.89 -4.16
N TYR A 32 -15.88 -11.48 -5.35
CA TYR A 32 -15.73 -10.74 -6.60
C TYR A 32 -16.90 -9.80 -6.83
N ALA A 33 -18.13 -10.27 -6.66
CA ALA A 33 -19.31 -9.43 -6.77
C ALA A 33 -19.34 -8.31 -5.73
N ILE A 34 -18.81 -8.53 -4.52
CA ILE A 34 -18.67 -7.50 -3.49
C ILE A 34 -17.62 -6.46 -3.90
N VAL A 35 -16.41 -6.90 -4.28
CA VAL A 35 -15.30 -6.02 -4.71
C VAL A 35 -15.73 -5.16 -5.90
N LYS A 36 -16.39 -5.75 -6.90
CA LYS A 36 -16.90 -5.01 -8.07
C LYS A 36 -17.91 -3.92 -7.67
N ARG A 37 -18.85 -4.24 -6.79
CA ARG A 37 -19.95 -3.32 -6.41
C ARG A 37 -19.57 -2.29 -5.36
N GLN A 38 -18.64 -2.60 -4.47
CA GLN A 38 -18.29 -1.74 -3.34
C GLN A 38 -16.99 -0.96 -3.55
N LEU A 39 -16.07 -1.49 -4.36
CA LEU A 39 -14.77 -0.87 -4.60
C LEU A 39 -14.62 -0.46 -6.07
N LEU A 40 -14.50 -1.43 -6.99
CA LEU A 40 -14.03 -1.17 -8.36
C LEU A 40 -14.90 -0.21 -9.15
N ARG A 41 -16.22 -0.17 -8.88
CA ARG A 41 -17.11 0.79 -9.54
C ARG A 41 -16.78 2.26 -9.23
N PHE A 42 -16.01 2.54 -8.17
CA PHE A 42 -15.59 3.87 -7.75
C PHE A 42 -14.13 4.16 -8.06
N GLN A 43 -13.40 3.20 -8.66
CA GLN A 43 -12.04 3.44 -9.09
C GLN A 43 -12.03 4.45 -10.22
N SER A 44 -11.20 5.48 -10.12
CA SER A 44 -11.02 6.43 -11.22
C SER A 44 -10.50 5.70 -12.46
N PRO A 45 -11.17 5.81 -13.61
CA PRO A 45 -10.70 5.19 -14.85
C PRO A 45 -9.48 5.91 -15.44
N ILE A 46 -9.09 7.06 -14.91
CA ILE A 46 -7.91 7.81 -15.39
C ILE A 46 -6.73 7.53 -14.46
N THR A 47 -6.83 7.98 -13.20
CA THR A 47 -5.72 7.84 -12.24
C THR A 47 -5.69 6.49 -11.54
N GLY A 48 -6.80 5.76 -11.44
CA GLY A 48 -6.86 4.54 -10.63
C GLY A 48 -7.07 4.76 -9.13
N LEU A 49 -7.10 6.02 -8.67
CA LEU A 49 -7.37 6.37 -7.27
C LEU A 49 -8.83 6.11 -6.88
N PHE A 50 -9.08 6.03 -5.57
CA PHE A 50 -10.39 5.88 -4.97
C PHE A 50 -10.74 7.08 -4.09
N PRO A 51 -12.02 7.50 -4.08
CA PRO A 51 -12.51 8.47 -3.11
C PRO A 51 -12.60 7.88 -1.70
N VAL A 52 -12.63 8.76 -0.69
CA VAL A 52 -12.89 8.36 0.71
C VAL A 52 -14.35 7.89 0.87
N LEU A 53 -15.28 8.61 0.25
CA LEU A 53 -16.72 8.33 0.31
C LEU A 53 -17.23 8.03 -1.09
N SER A 54 -18.17 7.09 -1.19
CA SER A 54 -18.81 6.71 -2.46
C SER A 54 -19.56 7.85 -3.17
N SER A 55 -19.87 8.93 -2.45
CA SER A 55 -20.49 10.15 -2.98
C SER A 55 -19.49 11.17 -3.52
N ASP A 56 -18.20 11.02 -3.22
CA ASP A 56 -17.18 11.95 -3.70
C ASP A 56 -16.75 11.57 -5.12
N LEU A 57 -16.90 12.54 -6.03
CA LEU A 57 -16.63 12.37 -7.45
C LEU A 57 -15.36 13.08 -7.90
N HIS A 58 -14.71 13.83 -7.01
CA HIS A 58 -13.60 14.72 -7.35
C HIS A 58 -12.34 14.42 -6.57
N VAL A 59 -12.41 14.06 -5.30
CA VAL A 59 -11.23 13.93 -4.43
C VAL A 59 -10.93 12.46 -4.12
N GLY A 60 -9.73 12.03 -4.49
CA GLY A 60 -9.13 10.77 -4.13
C GLY A 60 -8.22 10.89 -2.91
N SER A 61 -8.06 9.80 -2.18
CA SER A 61 -7.20 9.71 -1.01
C SER A 61 -6.19 8.58 -1.18
N VAL A 62 -4.91 8.86 -0.93
CA VAL A 62 -3.86 7.83 -1.10
C VAL A 62 -4.07 6.66 -0.16
N ARG A 63 -4.32 6.91 1.13
CA ARG A 63 -4.53 5.85 2.14
C ARG A 63 -5.68 4.92 1.75
N ASP A 64 -6.83 5.49 1.45
CA ASP A 64 -8.03 4.73 1.06
C ASP A 64 -7.82 4.00 -0.26
N SER A 65 -7.11 4.60 -1.21
CA SER A 65 -6.74 3.97 -2.47
C SER A 65 -5.86 2.74 -2.26
N ILE A 66 -4.88 2.81 -1.34
CA ILE A 66 -4.03 1.66 -0.99
C ILE A 66 -4.85 0.55 -0.33
N TYR A 67 -5.75 0.88 0.60
CA TYR A 67 -6.62 -0.14 1.23
C TYR A 67 -7.57 -0.78 0.22
N CYS A 68 -8.14 -0.01 -0.70
CA CYS A 68 -8.95 -0.55 -1.79
C CYS A 68 -8.12 -1.48 -2.69
N ALA A 69 -6.91 -1.05 -3.08
CA ALA A 69 -5.99 -1.87 -3.87
C ALA A 69 -5.59 -3.15 -3.14
N ALA A 70 -5.32 -3.09 -1.83
CA ALA A 70 -4.97 -4.24 -1.01
C ALA A 70 -6.12 -5.27 -0.96
N ALA A 71 -7.37 -4.82 -0.83
CA ALA A 71 -8.54 -5.71 -0.84
C ALA A 71 -8.74 -6.38 -2.20
N VAL A 72 -8.61 -5.62 -3.29
CA VAL A 72 -8.68 -6.13 -4.68
C VAL A 72 -7.55 -7.13 -4.94
N TRP A 73 -6.33 -6.80 -4.50
CA TRP A 73 -5.15 -7.64 -4.61
C TRP A 73 -5.27 -8.94 -3.81
N GLY A 74 -5.83 -8.90 -2.60
CA GLY A 74 -6.08 -10.11 -1.81
C GLY A 74 -6.97 -11.10 -2.54
N LEU A 75 -8.01 -10.61 -3.22
CA LEU A 75 -8.87 -11.44 -4.06
C LEU A 75 -8.16 -11.93 -5.33
N TYR A 76 -7.34 -11.08 -5.96
CA TYR A 76 -6.46 -11.48 -7.07
C TYR A 76 -5.56 -12.67 -6.68
N GLN A 77 -4.93 -12.61 -5.50
CA GLN A 77 -4.06 -13.68 -5.00
C GLN A 77 -4.84 -14.99 -4.79
N ALA A 78 -6.10 -14.91 -4.35
CA ALA A 78 -6.94 -16.07 -4.19
C ALA A 78 -7.34 -16.70 -5.53
N TYR A 79 -7.75 -15.88 -6.51
CA TYR A 79 -8.08 -16.35 -7.86
C TYR A 79 -6.87 -16.95 -8.60
N ARG A 80 -5.66 -16.49 -8.31
CA ARG A 80 -4.45 -17.09 -8.90
C ARG A 80 -4.12 -18.50 -8.44
N ARG A 81 -4.83 -19.00 -7.42
CA ARG A 81 -4.67 -20.36 -6.92
C ARG A 81 -5.69 -21.34 -7.52
N ILE A 82 -6.55 -20.88 -8.42
CA ILE A 82 -7.50 -21.73 -9.14
C ILE A 82 -7.13 -21.80 -10.62
N ASP A 83 -7.44 -22.92 -11.29
CA ASP A 83 -6.99 -23.18 -12.66
C ASP A 83 -7.79 -22.39 -13.72
N ASP A 84 -9.12 -22.29 -13.56
CA ASP A 84 -10.00 -21.51 -14.44
C ASP A 84 -10.69 -20.40 -13.65
N ASP A 85 -10.06 -19.22 -13.63
CA ASP A 85 -10.58 -18.02 -13.00
C ASP A 85 -11.42 -17.15 -13.94
N ARG A 86 -11.60 -17.58 -15.19
CA ARG A 86 -12.31 -16.86 -16.25
C ARG A 86 -11.80 -15.42 -16.45
N GLY A 87 -10.51 -15.18 -16.24
CA GLY A 87 -9.86 -13.88 -16.41
C GLY A 87 -10.06 -12.90 -15.25
N LYS A 88 -10.72 -13.31 -14.16
CA LYS A 88 -10.99 -12.43 -13.00
C LYS A 88 -9.71 -11.99 -12.31
N SER A 89 -8.70 -12.86 -12.17
CA SER A 89 -7.41 -12.45 -11.60
C SER A 89 -6.74 -11.39 -12.48
N HIS A 90 -6.81 -11.51 -13.81
CA HIS A 90 -6.23 -10.51 -14.69
C HIS A 90 -6.87 -9.13 -14.47
N GLU A 91 -8.20 -9.05 -14.44
CA GLU A 91 -8.92 -7.81 -14.17
C GLU A 91 -8.54 -7.21 -12.80
N LEU A 92 -8.58 -8.01 -11.74
CA LEU A 92 -8.26 -7.57 -10.38
C LEU A 92 -6.80 -7.11 -10.26
N GLY A 93 -5.88 -7.83 -10.90
CA GLY A 93 -4.46 -7.49 -10.94
C GLY A 93 -4.21 -6.17 -11.68
N GLN A 94 -4.82 -5.97 -12.85
CA GLN A 94 -4.70 -4.72 -13.60
C GLN A 94 -5.32 -3.53 -12.87
N SER A 95 -6.46 -3.72 -12.20
CA SER A 95 -7.06 -2.68 -11.36
C SER A 95 -6.14 -2.29 -10.19
N THR A 96 -5.51 -3.28 -9.54
CA THR A 96 -4.53 -3.06 -8.48
C THR A 96 -3.33 -2.27 -8.98
N VAL A 97 -2.72 -2.71 -10.10
CA VAL A 97 -1.59 -2.02 -10.75
C VAL A 97 -1.95 -0.59 -11.08
N LYS A 98 -3.12 -0.36 -11.67
CA LYS A 98 -3.59 0.98 -12.03
C LYS A 98 -3.69 1.90 -10.82
N CYS A 99 -4.22 1.42 -9.69
CA CYS A 99 -4.28 2.21 -8.46
C CYS A 99 -2.89 2.59 -7.95
N MET A 100 -2.00 1.61 -7.78
CA MET A 100 -0.67 1.83 -7.22
C MET A 100 0.22 2.70 -8.11
N ARG A 101 0.06 2.59 -9.44
CA ARG A 101 0.70 3.48 -10.41
C ARG A 101 0.13 4.87 -10.39
N GLY A 102 -1.18 5.01 -10.26
CA GLY A 102 -1.85 6.30 -10.07
C GLY A 102 -1.29 7.12 -8.92
N ILE A 103 -1.11 6.46 -7.77
CA ILE A 103 -0.49 7.07 -6.58
C ILE A 103 0.93 7.53 -6.90
N LEU A 104 1.73 6.66 -7.54
CA LEU A 104 3.11 6.96 -7.92
C LEU A 104 3.18 8.17 -8.85
N GLU A 105 2.32 8.24 -9.87
CA GLU A 105 2.27 9.34 -10.82
C GLU A 105 1.89 10.67 -10.13
N CYS A 106 0.94 10.65 -9.19
CA CYS A 106 0.57 11.82 -8.39
C CYS A 106 1.73 12.32 -7.50
N TRP A 107 2.55 11.40 -6.98
CA TRP A 107 3.70 11.75 -6.16
C TRP A 107 4.93 12.16 -6.98
N ILE A 108 5.17 11.56 -8.15
CA ILE A 108 6.25 11.97 -9.05
C ILE A 108 6.08 13.42 -9.49
N LYS A 109 4.83 13.87 -9.75
CA LYS A 109 4.52 15.29 -10.00
C LYS A 109 4.95 16.23 -8.86
N GLN A 110 5.16 15.69 -7.65
CA GLN A 110 5.61 16.41 -6.46
C GLN A 110 7.07 16.13 -6.09
N ALA A 111 7.90 15.65 -7.03
CA ALA A 111 9.31 15.32 -6.74
C ALA A 111 10.11 16.47 -6.11
N SER A 112 9.80 17.73 -6.45
CA SER A 112 10.42 18.90 -5.83
C SER A 112 10.16 19.00 -4.32
N ARG A 113 8.98 18.58 -3.84
CA ARG A 113 8.65 18.51 -2.41
C ARG A 113 9.48 17.44 -1.72
N VAL A 114 9.58 16.25 -2.32
CA VAL A 114 10.41 15.14 -1.79
C VAL A 114 11.87 15.58 -1.67
N GLU A 115 12.40 16.30 -2.65
CA GLU A 115 13.76 16.83 -2.60
C GLU A 115 13.94 17.84 -1.47
N ALA A 116 13.02 18.81 -1.34
CA ALA A 116 13.03 19.78 -0.24
C ALA A 116 12.93 19.08 1.13
N PHE A 117 12.14 18.02 1.24
CA PHE A 117 11.95 17.25 2.47
C PHE A 117 13.24 16.61 2.97
N LYS A 118 14.20 16.27 2.10
CA LYS A 118 15.53 15.75 2.51
C LYS A 118 16.28 16.74 3.39
N THR A 119 16.17 18.03 3.08
CA THR A 119 16.81 19.10 3.84
C THR A 119 16.01 19.49 5.09
N ARG A 120 14.67 19.55 4.97
CA ARG A 120 13.80 20.00 6.04
C ARG A 120 12.53 19.15 6.08
N GLN A 121 12.46 18.25 7.07
CA GLN A 121 11.33 17.36 7.31
C GLN A 121 10.18 18.14 8.00
N CYS A 122 9.35 18.85 7.24
CA CYS A 122 8.21 19.60 7.76
C CYS A 122 6.98 19.53 6.86
N ALA A 123 5.82 19.96 7.38
CA ALA A 123 4.53 19.90 6.67
C ALA A 123 4.55 20.64 5.32
N ALA A 124 5.19 21.80 5.22
CA ALA A 124 5.28 22.60 3.99
C ALA A 124 6.08 21.92 2.85
N HIS A 125 6.82 20.85 3.14
CA HIS A 125 7.55 20.08 2.13
C HIS A 125 7.07 18.63 2.07
N ALA A 126 5.98 18.31 2.77
CA ALA A 126 5.43 16.97 2.77
C ALA A 126 4.77 16.65 1.43
N LEU A 127 4.78 15.35 1.10
CA LEU A 127 3.96 14.83 0.01
C LEU A 127 2.49 15.02 0.32
N HIS A 128 1.74 15.51 -0.65
CA HIS A 128 0.29 15.54 -0.56
C HIS A 128 -0.29 14.13 -0.68
N VAL A 129 -1.45 13.93 -0.07
CA VAL A 129 -2.14 12.63 0.01
C VAL A 129 -3.60 12.68 -0.43
N LYS A 130 -4.05 13.86 -0.91
CA LYS A 130 -5.37 14.07 -1.50
C LYS A 130 -5.19 14.65 -2.90
N PHE A 131 -5.83 14.05 -3.89
CA PHE A 131 -5.65 14.40 -5.30
C PHE A 131 -6.97 14.45 -6.03
N HIS A 132 -7.02 15.19 -7.12
CA HIS A 132 -8.16 15.16 -8.02
C HIS A 132 -8.22 13.79 -8.71
N LEU A 133 -9.36 13.10 -8.64
CA LEU A 133 -9.54 11.75 -9.20
C LEU A 133 -9.27 11.69 -10.70
N THR A 134 -9.60 12.75 -11.43
CA THR A 134 -9.39 12.83 -12.89
C THR A 134 -7.98 13.30 -13.28
N THR A 135 -7.46 14.40 -12.72
CA THR A 135 -6.21 15.00 -13.20
C THR A 135 -4.99 14.50 -12.44
N GLY A 136 -5.16 13.97 -11.23
CA GLY A 136 -4.07 13.59 -10.33
C GLY A 136 -3.30 14.78 -9.77
N ASP A 137 -3.88 15.98 -9.81
CA ASP A 137 -3.25 17.17 -9.25
C ASP A 137 -3.65 17.35 -7.78
N PRO A 138 -2.81 18.00 -6.96
CA PRO A 138 -3.18 18.37 -5.59
C PRO A 138 -4.45 19.22 -5.54
N VAL A 139 -5.34 18.93 -4.58
CA VAL A 139 -6.64 19.62 -4.43
C VAL A 139 -6.76 20.43 -3.15
N LEU A 140 -5.89 20.18 -2.17
CA LEU A 140 -5.86 20.88 -0.90
C LEU A 140 -4.45 21.43 -0.69
N SER A 141 -4.37 22.65 -0.16
CA SER A 141 -3.11 23.29 0.22
C SER A 141 -2.58 22.74 1.56
N ASP A 142 -1.33 23.11 1.89
CA ASP A 142 -0.71 22.72 3.16
C ASP A 142 -1.43 23.31 4.38
N GLU A 143 -2.16 24.43 4.20
CA GLU A 143 -2.96 25.09 5.23
C GLU A 143 -4.35 24.44 5.40
N GLU A 144 -4.92 23.90 4.33
CA GLU A 144 -6.26 23.30 4.33
C GLU A 144 -6.24 21.85 4.82
N TYR A 145 -5.09 21.17 4.70
CA TYR A 145 -5.02 19.75 5.02
C TYR A 145 -3.66 19.29 5.56
N HIS A 146 -3.75 18.38 6.52
CA HIS A 146 -2.63 17.78 7.23
C HIS A 146 -1.91 16.70 6.40
N HIS A 147 -1.16 17.13 5.38
CA HIS A 147 -0.53 16.22 4.40
C HIS A 147 0.64 15.39 4.93
N LEU A 148 1.38 15.86 5.93
CA LEU A 148 2.50 15.12 6.50
C LEU A 148 2.02 13.89 7.27
N GLN A 149 1.94 12.75 6.57
CA GLN A 149 1.48 11.46 7.08
C GLN A 149 2.49 10.39 6.68
N ILE A 150 3.43 10.08 7.58
CA ILE A 150 4.53 9.15 7.30
C ILE A 150 4.02 7.72 7.17
N ASP A 151 2.96 7.38 7.90
CA ASP A 151 2.27 6.10 7.80
C ASP A 151 1.77 5.85 6.38
N VAL A 152 1.21 6.84 5.68
CA VAL A 152 0.67 6.65 4.32
C VAL A 152 1.76 6.29 3.31
N VAL A 153 2.91 6.96 3.36
CA VAL A 153 4.05 6.64 2.49
C VAL A 153 4.60 5.26 2.83
N SER A 154 4.67 4.93 4.12
CA SER A 154 5.13 3.61 4.59
C SER A 154 4.19 2.49 4.15
N LEU A 155 2.87 2.71 4.23
CA LEU A 155 1.83 1.79 3.77
C LEU A 155 1.97 1.49 2.27
N TYR A 156 2.22 2.53 1.47
CA TYR A 156 2.47 2.37 0.04
C TYR A 156 3.66 1.46 -0.23
N LEU A 157 4.80 1.68 0.44
CA LEU A 157 6.01 0.87 0.26
C LEU A 157 5.79 -0.60 0.65
N ILE A 158 5.10 -0.85 1.76
CA ILE A 158 4.77 -2.21 2.22
C ILE A 158 3.95 -2.95 1.15
N PHE A 159 2.87 -2.34 0.65
CA PHE A 159 2.02 -2.98 -0.36
C PHE A 159 2.68 -3.05 -1.73
N LEU A 160 3.49 -2.05 -2.11
CA LEU A 160 4.28 -2.07 -3.34
C LEU A 160 5.16 -3.32 -3.40
N VAL A 161 5.93 -3.58 -2.34
CA VAL A 161 6.80 -4.76 -2.23
C VAL A 161 5.99 -6.05 -2.34
N GLN A 162 4.89 -6.17 -1.57
CA GLN A 162 4.07 -7.38 -1.56
C GLN A 162 3.44 -7.65 -2.93
N MET A 163 2.93 -6.61 -3.60
CA MET A 163 2.29 -6.73 -4.91
C MET A 163 3.33 -7.07 -5.99
N ILE A 164 4.52 -6.44 -5.97
CA ILE A 164 5.61 -6.79 -6.90
C ILE A 164 6.09 -8.22 -6.68
N THR A 165 6.31 -8.61 -5.43
CA THR A 165 6.74 -9.98 -5.07
C THR A 165 5.67 -11.01 -5.45
N SER A 166 4.40 -10.61 -5.47
CA SER A 166 3.34 -11.48 -6.00
C SER A 166 3.39 -11.65 -7.52
N GLY A 167 4.14 -10.83 -8.26
CA GLY A 167 4.25 -10.90 -9.72
C GLY A 167 3.48 -9.81 -10.46
N LEU A 168 2.93 -8.81 -9.76
CA LEU A 168 2.38 -7.61 -10.40
C LEU A 168 3.50 -6.66 -10.80
N GLN A 169 3.46 -6.15 -12.03
CA GLN A 169 4.41 -5.15 -12.50
C GLN A 169 3.84 -3.76 -12.22
N ILE A 170 4.40 -3.06 -11.23
CA ILE A 170 3.94 -1.72 -10.84
C ILE A 170 4.95 -0.64 -11.26
N ILE A 171 6.25 -0.91 -11.17
CA ILE A 171 7.33 0.01 -11.54
C ILE A 171 7.86 -0.35 -12.92
N TYR A 172 8.00 0.63 -13.81
CA TYR A 172 8.29 0.46 -15.24
C TYR A 172 9.60 1.11 -15.68
N THR A 173 10.05 2.18 -15.03
CA THR A 173 11.24 2.94 -15.45
C THR A 173 12.26 3.08 -14.33
N GLN A 174 13.50 3.38 -14.69
CA GLN A 174 14.56 3.63 -13.72
C GLN A 174 14.32 4.92 -12.92
N ASP A 175 13.64 5.91 -13.50
CA ASP A 175 13.26 7.13 -12.79
C ASP A 175 12.23 6.84 -11.70
N GLU A 176 11.27 5.94 -11.98
CA GLU A 176 10.32 5.46 -10.98
C GLU A 176 11.04 4.69 -9.85
N VAL A 177 12.06 3.87 -10.17
CA VAL A 177 12.92 3.22 -9.17
C VAL A 177 13.61 4.25 -8.28
N ALA A 178 14.24 5.26 -8.88
CA ALA A 178 14.91 6.34 -8.16
C ALA A 178 13.92 7.14 -7.29
N PHE A 179 12.70 7.36 -7.76
CA PHE A 179 11.66 8.01 -6.98
C PHE A 179 11.25 7.17 -5.76
N VAL A 180 11.05 5.85 -5.92
CA VAL A 180 10.75 4.95 -4.80
C VAL A 180 11.91 4.92 -3.78
N GLN A 181 13.16 4.94 -4.23
CA GLN A 181 14.32 5.08 -3.33
C GLN A 181 14.27 6.40 -2.54
N ASN A 182 13.79 7.50 -3.14
CA ASN A 182 13.57 8.75 -2.41
C ASN A 182 12.42 8.66 -1.39
N LEU A 183 11.38 7.86 -1.67
CA LEU A 183 10.33 7.57 -0.67
C LEU A 183 10.88 6.76 0.52
N VAL A 184 11.86 5.88 0.30
CA VAL A 184 12.58 5.22 1.40
C VAL A 184 13.29 6.24 2.28
N TYR A 185 14.07 7.14 1.69
CA TYR A 185 14.73 8.23 2.45
C TYR A 185 13.73 9.14 3.17
N TYR A 186 12.53 9.32 2.61
CA TYR A 186 11.45 10.08 3.21
C TYR A 186 10.97 9.46 4.54
N VAL A 187 10.82 8.13 4.60
CA VAL A 187 10.33 7.42 5.79
C VAL A 187 11.43 7.01 6.78
N GLU A 188 12.70 6.94 6.35
CA GLU A 188 13.85 6.58 7.21
C GLU A 188 13.99 7.45 8.47
N ARG A 189 13.50 8.70 8.42
CA ARG A 189 13.58 9.65 9.55
C ARG A 189 12.30 9.71 10.40
N ALA A 190 11.39 8.74 10.28
CA ALA A 190 10.13 8.73 11.03
C ALA A 190 10.31 8.87 12.54
N TYR A 191 11.33 8.21 13.12
CA TYR A 191 11.69 8.25 14.54
C TYR A 191 11.87 9.65 15.15
N ARG A 192 12.09 10.67 14.31
CA ARG A 192 12.31 12.06 14.73
C ARG A 192 11.50 13.08 13.93
N THR A 193 10.58 12.63 13.09
CA THR A 193 9.78 13.51 12.22
C THR A 193 8.34 13.52 12.74
N PRO A 194 7.93 14.57 13.46
CA PRO A 194 6.55 14.69 13.89
C PRO A 194 5.64 14.79 12.66
N ASP A 195 4.55 14.04 12.67
CA ASP A 195 3.58 13.99 11.59
C ASP A 195 2.15 14.12 12.14
N TYR A 196 1.16 14.07 11.26
CA TYR A 196 -0.25 14.14 11.66
C TYR A 196 -0.85 12.77 12.02
N GLY A 197 -0.08 11.71 11.82
CA GLY A 197 -0.41 10.33 12.14
C GLY A 197 -1.60 9.78 11.35
N MET A 198 -1.95 8.53 11.67
CA MET A 198 -3.03 7.79 11.02
C MET A 198 -4.40 8.50 11.08
N TRP A 199 -4.61 9.32 12.11
CA TRP A 199 -5.88 10.01 12.35
C TRP A 199 -5.94 11.42 11.76
N GLU A 200 -4.89 11.86 11.05
CA GLU A 200 -4.85 13.16 10.36
C GLU A 200 -4.98 14.37 11.30
N ARG A 201 -4.62 14.21 12.58
CA ARG A 201 -4.86 15.20 13.65
C ARG A 201 -3.59 15.77 14.26
N GLY A 202 -2.46 15.09 14.14
CA GLY A 202 -1.27 15.45 14.92
C GLY A 202 -1.55 15.17 16.39
N SER A 203 -1.59 16.19 17.24
CA SER A 203 -1.89 16.02 18.67
C SER A 203 -3.30 15.47 18.94
N LYS A 204 -3.52 14.94 20.15
CA LYS A 204 -4.84 14.53 20.66
C LYS A 204 -5.88 15.65 20.59
N TYR A 205 -5.44 16.89 20.71
CA TYR A 205 -6.30 18.08 20.74
C TYR A 205 -6.66 18.59 19.35
N ASN A 206 -6.07 18.04 18.29
CA ASN A 206 -6.28 18.47 16.91
C ASN A 206 -6.06 19.99 16.72
N ASP A 207 -4.99 20.51 17.32
CA ASP A 207 -4.61 21.93 17.31
C ASP A 207 -3.62 22.27 16.19
N GLY A 208 -3.52 21.42 15.17
CA GLY A 208 -2.62 21.58 14.03
C GLY A 208 -1.14 21.26 14.33
N LYS A 209 -0.82 20.80 15.54
CA LYS A 209 0.56 20.45 15.91
C LYS A 209 0.85 18.98 15.61
N PRO A 210 1.84 18.67 14.77
CA PRO A 210 2.27 17.30 14.54
C PRO A 210 2.99 16.73 15.77
N GLU A 211 2.91 15.41 15.95
CA GLU A 211 3.58 14.68 17.03
C GLU A 211 4.30 13.46 16.47
N ILE A 212 5.24 12.91 17.25
CA ILE A 212 5.80 11.60 16.92
C ILE A 212 4.76 10.54 17.27
N HIS A 213 4.40 9.72 16.29
CA HIS A 213 3.39 8.66 16.39
C HIS A 213 4.03 7.28 16.36
N ALA A 214 3.72 6.43 17.34
CA ALA A 214 4.16 5.06 17.38
C ALA A 214 3.64 4.29 16.15
N SER A 215 2.38 4.51 15.76
CA SER A 215 1.81 3.92 14.54
C SER A 215 2.62 4.26 13.27
N SER A 216 2.98 5.54 13.08
CA SER A 216 3.79 5.99 11.95
C SER A 216 5.21 5.40 11.98
N ILE A 217 5.89 5.37 13.13
CA ILE A 217 7.23 4.78 13.23
C ILE A 217 7.19 3.27 13.02
N GLY A 218 6.22 2.59 13.61
CA GLY A 218 6.05 1.14 13.46
C GLY A 218 5.80 0.75 12.01
N MET A 219 4.99 1.54 11.29
CA MET A 219 4.74 1.32 9.87
C MET A 219 5.97 1.65 9.02
N ALA A 220 6.70 2.73 9.32
CA ALA A 220 7.96 3.05 8.65
C ALA A 220 8.99 1.95 8.85
N LYS A 221 9.16 1.45 10.08
CA LYS A 221 10.02 0.30 10.38
C LYS A 221 9.66 -0.91 9.51
N ALA A 222 8.38 -1.29 9.46
CA ALA A 222 7.92 -2.42 8.66
C ALA A 222 8.15 -2.20 7.15
N ALA A 223 7.97 -0.98 6.65
CA ALA A 223 8.25 -0.61 5.27
C ALA A 223 9.74 -0.77 4.93
N LEU A 224 10.61 -0.28 5.82
CA LEU A 224 12.06 -0.40 5.69
C LEU A 224 12.51 -1.87 5.69
N GLU A 225 11.94 -2.70 6.56
CA GLU A 225 12.21 -4.15 6.58
C GLU A 225 11.74 -4.84 5.29
N ALA A 226 10.57 -4.46 4.77
CA ALA A 226 10.00 -5.07 3.57
C ALA A 226 10.77 -4.71 2.29
N ILE A 227 11.14 -3.44 2.13
CA ILE A 227 11.71 -2.95 0.86
C ILE A 227 13.22 -3.16 0.72
N ASN A 228 13.93 -3.38 1.83
CA ASN A 228 15.38 -3.55 1.79
C ASN A 228 15.77 -4.79 0.97
N GLY A 229 16.51 -4.58 -0.12
CA GLY A 229 16.89 -5.64 -1.06
C GLY A 229 15.78 -6.05 -2.03
N CYS A 230 14.65 -5.35 -2.05
CA CYS A 230 13.56 -5.62 -3.00
C CYS A 230 13.94 -5.13 -4.41
N ASN A 231 13.75 -5.99 -5.41
CA ASN A 231 13.88 -5.61 -6.81
C ASN A 231 12.54 -5.09 -7.35
N LEU A 232 12.47 -3.80 -7.69
CA LEU A 232 11.22 -3.15 -8.07
C LEU A 232 10.68 -3.58 -9.45
N PHE A 233 11.50 -4.21 -10.30
CA PHE A 233 11.03 -4.83 -11.54
C PHE A 233 10.62 -6.31 -11.36
N GLY A 234 10.59 -6.80 -10.11
CA GLY A 234 10.31 -8.20 -9.79
C GLY A 234 11.36 -9.14 -10.41
N ASP A 235 10.91 -10.29 -10.90
CA ASP A 235 11.78 -11.34 -11.48
C ASP A 235 12.53 -10.91 -12.74
N LYS A 236 12.13 -9.80 -13.38
CA LYS A 236 12.76 -9.26 -14.58
C LYS A 236 13.83 -8.20 -14.27
N GLY A 237 14.03 -7.87 -13.00
CA GLY A 237 14.94 -6.83 -12.59
C GLY A 237 16.40 -7.24 -12.54
N ALA A 238 17.26 -6.24 -12.40
CA ALA A 238 18.70 -6.41 -12.24
C ALA A 238 19.19 -5.64 -11.00
N SER A 239 20.51 -5.63 -10.75
CA SER A 239 21.08 -5.01 -9.54
C SER A 239 20.76 -3.51 -9.41
N TRP A 240 20.59 -2.79 -10.53
CA TRP A 240 20.27 -1.36 -10.53
C TRP A 240 18.80 -1.04 -10.21
N SER A 241 17.91 -2.03 -10.18
CA SER A 241 16.50 -1.86 -9.80
C SER A 241 16.21 -2.33 -8.37
N VAL A 242 17.27 -2.61 -7.59
CA VAL A 242 17.18 -3.00 -6.18
C VAL A 242 17.23 -1.75 -5.30
N VAL A 243 16.29 -1.67 -4.35
CA VAL A 243 16.23 -0.61 -3.34
C VAL A 243 16.92 -1.07 -2.06
N TYR A 244 17.67 -0.16 -1.45
CA TYR A 244 18.37 -0.42 -0.18
C TYR A 244 17.99 0.61 0.88
N VAL A 245 18.08 0.17 2.13
CA VAL A 245 17.77 0.96 3.32
C VAL A 245 19.03 1.19 4.14
N ASP A 246 19.16 2.38 4.73
CA ASP A 246 20.16 2.64 5.77
C ASP A 246 19.84 1.83 7.04
N ILE A 247 20.72 0.88 7.37
CA ILE A 247 20.61 0.01 8.55
C ILE A 247 20.54 0.84 9.84
N ASP A 248 21.27 1.97 9.90
CA ASP A 248 21.25 2.84 11.08
C ASP A 248 19.92 3.60 11.19
N ALA A 249 19.33 3.99 10.06
CA ALA A 249 17.97 4.56 10.05
C ALA A 249 16.94 3.53 10.54
N HIS A 250 17.00 2.29 10.04
CA HIS A 250 16.15 1.21 10.52
C HIS A 250 16.29 1.00 12.05
N ASN A 251 17.51 0.91 12.56
CA ASN A 251 17.78 0.68 13.99
C ASN A 251 17.27 1.83 14.88
N ARG A 252 17.40 3.08 14.42
CA ARG A 252 16.85 4.25 15.14
C ARG A 252 15.33 4.21 15.21
N ASN A 253 14.64 3.86 14.12
CA ASN A 253 13.18 3.66 14.13
C ASN A 253 12.76 2.56 15.10
N ARG A 254 13.45 1.41 15.08
CA ARG A 254 13.19 0.32 16.01
C ARG A 254 13.34 0.74 17.47
N SER A 255 14.45 1.37 17.83
CA SER A 255 14.74 1.76 19.21
C SER A 255 13.73 2.78 19.75
N ILE A 256 13.37 3.80 18.96
CA ILE A 256 12.37 4.79 19.38
C ILE A 256 10.97 4.15 19.47
N PHE A 257 10.60 3.29 18.51
CA PHE A 257 9.31 2.60 18.54
C PHE A 257 9.15 1.75 19.81
N GLU A 258 10.15 0.91 20.13
CA GLU A 258 10.15 0.08 21.34
C GLU A 258 10.07 0.91 22.63
N THR A 259 10.68 2.10 22.63
CA THR A 259 10.65 3.03 23.77
C THR A 259 9.31 3.76 23.92
N MET A 260 8.62 4.02 22.81
CA MET A 260 7.33 4.72 22.82
C MET A 260 6.18 3.81 23.27
N LEU A 261 6.22 2.54 22.88
CA LEU A 261 5.20 1.59 23.26
C LEU A 261 5.06 1.48 24.78
N PRO A 262 3.83 1.33 25.30
CA PRO A 262 2.56 1.15 24.58
C PRO A 262 1.83 2.46 24.18
N ARG A 263 2.47 3.63 24.28
CA ARG A 263 1.82 4.92 23.99
C ARG A 263 1.83 5.21 22.49
N GLU A 264 0.79 5.87 21.99
CA GLU A 264 0.72 6.28 20.59
C GLU A 264 1.50 7.56 20.33
N SER A 265 1.45 8.55 21.23
CA SER A 265 2.18 9.83 21.10
C SER A 265 2.28 10.52 22.46
N SER A 266 2.93 11.68 22.53
CA SER A 266 3.04 12.49 23.76
C SER A 266 1.68 12.81 24.39
N SER A 267 0.71 13.17 23.55
CA SER A 267 -0.63 13.57 24.00
C SER A 267 -1.65 12.41 24.03
N LYS A 268 -1.42 11.32 23.28
CA LYS A 268 -2.29 10.13 23.25
C LYS A 268 -1.73 9.00 24.11
N LYS A 269 -2.08 9.04 25.39
CA LYS A 269 -1.76 8.00 26.38
C LYS A 269 -2.96 7.06 26.52
N TYR A 270 -2.90 5.93 25.82
CA TYR A 270 -3.88 4.83 25.82
C TYR A 270 -5.25 5.17 25.21
#